data_AF-A0A6P5ZMK1-F1
#
_entry.id   AF-A0A6P5ZMK1-F1
#
_cell.length_a   1.000
_cell.length_b   1.000
_cell.length_c   1.000
_cell.angle_alpha   90.00
_cell.angle_beta   90.00
_cell.angle_gamma   90.00
#
_symmetry.space_group_name_H-M   'P 1'
#
loop_
_entity.id
_entity.type
_entity.pdbx_description
1 polymer ?
#
loop_
_entity_poly.entity_id
_entity_poly.type
_entity_poly.pdbx_seq_one_letter_code
_entity_poly.pdbx_strand_id
1 'polypeptide(L)'
;MVYHLFSCKDSLMKNQSIVEKRKRKGGKDFHGDDPEINAMFDAVKRRRKIEKSSQEIIQLVEKVMAELEIVAEDYAQLSRIGQPAIIKFQKLPFLTQILSKKSFQQEFLDRGVLTLLKNWLEPLPDGSLPNANVRSTILNILTDFLLDLEQQGRQVQLMKSGIGRSRS
;
A
#
# COMPACT_ATOMS: atom_id res chain seq x y z
N MET A 1 32.69 47.99 -22.29
CA MET A 1 33.13 47.97 -23.70
C MET A 1 33.72 46.57 -23.96
N VAL A 2 32.88 45.59 -24.27
CA VAL A 2 32.63 44.94 -25.59
C VAL A 2 33.85 44.24 -26.25
N TYR A 3 33.60 42.98 -26.65
CA TYR A 3 34.35 42.04 -27.53
C TYR A 3 35.58 41.36 -26.90
N HIS A 4 35.81 40.05 -27.03
CA HIS A 4 35.75 39.23 -28.24
C HIS A 4 35.45 37.74 -27.98
N LEU A 5 34.59 37.17 -28.82
CA LEU A 5 34.27 35.77 -29.01
C LEU A 5 35.13 35.24 -30.16
N PHE A 6 35.90 34.15 -30.00
CA PHE A 6 36.05 33.07 -31.00
C PHE A 6 37.05 32.00 -30.55
N SER A 7 36.80 30.77 -31.00
CA SER A 7 37.73 29.63 -31.04
C SER A 7 37.72 28.67 -29.84
N CYS A 8 36.61 27.94 -29.67
CA CYS A 8 36.63 26.53 -29.22
C CYS A 8 35.27 25.85 -29.47
N LYS A 9 34.75 25.88 -30.71
CA LYS A 9 33.50 25.18 -31.09
C LYS A 9 33.62 24.27 -32.32
N ASP A 10 34.75 24.30 -33.02
CA ASP A 10 34.92 23.51 -34.26
C ASP A 10 35.26 22.03 -34.05
N SER A 11 35.48 21.58 -32.81
CA SER A 11 35.78 20.17 -32.53
C SER A 11 34.55 19.32 -32.16
N LEU A 12 33.34 19.90 -32.12
CA LEU A 12 32.13 19.16 -31.70
C LEU A 12 31.18 18.78 -32.86
N MET A 13 31.50 19.12 -34.11
CA MET A 13 30.58 18.91 -35.25
C MET A 13 30.92 17.72 -36.16
N LYS A 14 31.90 16.86 -35.81
CA LYS A 14 32.26 15.68 -36.63
C LYS A 14 31.67 14.34 -36.17
N ASN A 15 30.97 14.30 -35.04
CA ASN A 15 30.29 13.09 -34.55
C ASN A 15 28.77 13.11 -34.77
N GLN A 16 28.28 13.94 -35.71
CA GLN A 16 26.87 14.02 -36.10
C GLN A 16 26.59 13.40 -37.48
N SER A 17 27.58 12.80 -38.14
CA SER A 17 27.48 12.35 -39.54
C SER A 17 27.42 10.82 -39.72
N ILE A 18 27.29 10.04 -38.64
CA ILE A 18 27.21 8.56 -38.66
C ILE A 18 25.88 8.09 -38.05
N VAL A 19 24.77 8.79 -38.26
CA VAL A 19 23.42 8.28 -37.97
C VAL A 19 22.43 8.68 -39.07
N GLU A 20 22.90 8.77 -40.32
CA GLU A 20 22.02 8.88 -41.48
C GLU A 20 22.48 7.91 -42.57
N LYS A 21 21.82 6.74 -42.60
CA LYS A 21 21.35 6.02 -43.80
C LYS A 21 21.16 4.53 -43.50
N ARG A 22 20.02 4.16 -42.92
CA ARG A 22 19.29 2.93 -43.30
C ARG A 22 17.79 3.19 -43.29
N LYS A 23 17.33 3.81 -44.38
CA LYS A 23 15.92 3.91 -44.76
C LYS A 23 15.47 2.53 -45.29
N ARG A 24 14.67 1.80 -44.53
CA ARG A 24 13.80 0.70 -44.99
C ARG A 24 12.46 0.85 -44.25
N LYS A 25 11.54 1.57 -44.88
CA LYS A 25 10.29 1.06 -45.50
C LYS A 25 9.18 0.76 -44.47
N GLY A 26 8.21 1.68 -44.43
CA GLY A 26 6.80 1.36 -44.16
C GLY A 26 6.42 1.12 -42.71
N GLY A 27 6.21 2.19 -41.95
CA GLY A 27 5.30 2.18 -40.80
C GLY A 27 4.34 3.32 -41.03
N LYS A 28 3.09 3.02 -41.43
CA LYS A 28 2.01 4.00 -41.39
C LYS A 28 1.96 4.58 -39.98
N ASP A 29 1.93 5.90 -39.90
CA ASP A 29 1.47 6.60 -38.72
C ASP A 29 0.08 6.06 -38.38
N PHE A 30 -0.01 5.17 -37.39
CA PHE A 30 -1.28 4.82 -36.79
C PHE A 30 -1.65 6.00 -35.87
N HIS A 31 -2.18 7.06 -36.48
CA HIS A 31 -3.08 7.96 -35.78
C HIS A 31 -4.35 7.14 -35.50
N GLY A 32 -4.29 6.33 -34.46
CA GLY A 32 -5.42 5.59 -33.96
C GLY A 32 -6.26 6.51 -33.10
N ASP A 33 -7.01 7.42 -33.74
CA ASP A 33 -8.30 7.90 -33.19
C ASP A 33 -9.34 6.75 -33.24
N ASP A 34 -8.87 5.52 -32.98
CA ASP A 34 -9.71 4.36 -32.84
C ASP A 34 -10.31 4.45 -31.43
N PRO A 35 -11.62 4.72 -31.32
CA PRO A 35 -12.28 4.85 -30.03
C PRO A 35 -12.14 3.57 -29.20
N GLU A 36 -11.90 2.41 -29.82
CA GLU A 36 -11.71 1.13 -29.15
C GLU A 36 -10.35 1.04 -28.44
N ILE A 37 -9.25 1.47 -29.10
CA ILE A 37 -7.91 1.49 -28.49
C ILE A 37 -7.83 2.55 -27.39
N ASN A 38 -8.41 3.73 -27.61
CA ASN A 38 -8.42 4.79 -26.60
C ASN A 38 -9.28 4.41 -25.39
N ALA A 39 -10.45 3.78 -25.61
CA ALA A 39 -11.28 3.24 -24.54
C ALA A 39 -10.54 2.15 -23.72
N MET A 40 -9.70 1.34 -24.37
CA MET A 40 -8.88 0.34 -23.69
C MET A 40 -7.81 0.98 -22.79
N PHE A 41 -7.13 2.04 -23.24
CA PHE A 41 -6.19 2.80 -22.41
C PHE A 41 -6.89 3.55 -21.26
N ASP A 42 -8.07 4.11 -21.51
CA ASP A 42 -8.87 4.77 -20.48
C ASP A 42 -9.46 3.79 -19.49
N ALA A 43 -9.80 2.57 -19.90
CA ALA A 43 -10.21 1.50 -19.00
C ALA A 43 -9.04 1.03 -18.13
N VAL A 44 -7.82 0.97 -18.68
CA VAL A 44 -6.60 0.67 -17.90
C VAL A 44 -6.29 1.80 -16.91
N LYS A 45 -6.42 3.08 -17.31
CA LYS A 45 -6.29 4.24 -16.40
C LYS A 45 -7.38 4.28 -15.35
N ARG A 46 -8.63 3.96 -15.70
CA ARG A 46 -9.76 3.87 -14.77
C ARG A 46 -9.60 2.70 -13.80
N ARG A 47 -9.11 1.54 -14.25
CA ARG A 47 -8.73 0.43 -13.35
C ARG A 47 -7.60 0.84 -12.41
N ARG A 48 -6.57 1.54 -12.88
CA ARG A 48 -5.52 2.15 -12.05
C ARG A 48 -6.04 3.22 -11.08
N LYS A 49 -7.22 3.80 -11.33
CA LYS A 49 -7.87 4.80 -10.45
C LYS A 49 -8.81 4.16 -9.43
N ILE A 50 -9.20 2.89 -9.62
CA ILE A 50 -10.05 2.13 -8.70
C ILE A 50 -9.21 1.42 -7.63
N GLU A 51 -7.95 1.11 -7.95
CA GLU A 51 -6.96 0.59 -7.01
C GLU A 51 -6.14 1.76 -6.46
N LYS A 52 -6.20 2.01 -5.14
CA LYS A 52 -5.41 3.07 -4.49
C LYS A 52 -3.94 2.91 -4.88
N SER A 53 -3.31 4.00 -5.28
CA SER A 53 -1.89 3.95 -5.63
C SER A 53 -1.08 3.45 -4.43
N SER A 54 0.06 2.79 -4.66
CA SER A 54 0.91 2.30 -3.57
C SER A 54 1.28 3.43 -2.58
N GLN A 55 1.47 4.65 -3.09
CA GLN A 55 1.73 5.83 -2.25
C GLN A 55 0.53 6.22 -1.38
N GLU A 56 -0.69 6.15 -1.90
CA GLU A 56 -1.91 6.40 -1.11
C GLU A 56 -2.12 5.33 -0.03
N ILE A 57 -1.78 4.07 -0.31
CA ILE A 57 -1.85 2.98 0.68
C ILE A 57 -0.87 3.28 1.81
N ILE A 58 0.40 3.57 1.49
CA ILE A 58 1.44 3.91 2.47
C ILE A 58 0.99 5.06 3.37
N GLN A 59 0.54 6.18 2.78
CA GLN A 59 0.09 7.35 3.53
C GLN A 59 -1.11 7.05 4.43
N LEU A 60 -2.06 6.24 3.94
CA LEU A 60 -3.22 5.86 4.74
C LEU A 60 -2.82 4.95 5.90
N VAL A 61 -1.95 3.97 5.68
CA VAL A 61 -1.46 3.10 6.76
C VAL A 61 -0.69 3.91 7.80
N GLU A 62 0.19 4.81 7.37
CA GLU A 62 0.91 5.73 8.28
C GLU A 62 -0.04 6.51 9.17
N LYS A 63 -1.06 7.11 8.58
CA LYS A 63 -2.07 7.86 9.33
C LYS A 63 -2.81 6.98 10.34
N VAL A 64 -3.21 5.76 9.93
CA VAL A 64 -3.93 4.83 10.81
C VAL A 64 -3.04 4.37 11.96
N MET A 65 -1.78 4.02 11.69
CA MET A 65 -0.82 3.61 12.72
C MET A 65 -0.60 4.72 13.75
N ALA A 66 -0.40 5.96 13.31
CA ALA A 66 -0.26 7.12 14.20
C ALA A 66 -1.53 7.35 15.05
N GLU A 67 -2.72 7.24 14.45
CA GLU A 67 -3.98 7.33 15.21
C GLU A 67 -4.10 6.22 16.25
N LEU A 68 -3.66 5.00 15.95
CA LEU A 68 -3.70 3.88 16.89
C LEU A 68 -2.69 4.07 18.04
N GLU A 69 -1.50 4.61 17.77
CA GLU A 69 -0.52 4.91 18.83
C GLU A 69 -1.08 5.93 19.83
N ILE A 70 -1.69 7.01 19.34
CA ILE A 70 -2.37 8.00 20.19
C ILE A 70 -3.47 7.31 21.02
N VAL A 71 -4.25 6.43 20.41
CA VAL A 71 -5.27 5.64 21.12
C VAL A 71 -4.64 4.73 22.17
N ALA A 72 -3.44 4.17 21.96
CA ALA A 72 -2.74 3.38 22.96
C ALA A 72 -2.31 4.24 24.16
N GLU A 73 -1.72 5.40 23.90
CA GLU A 73 -1.23 6.33 24.92
C GLU A 73 -2.35 6.88 25.78
N ASP A 74 -3.41 7.40 25.13
CA ASP A 74 -4.59 7.88 25.82
C ASP A 74 -5.24 6.76 26.66
N TYR A 75 -5.08 5.48 26.28
CA TYR A 75 -5.64 4.36 27.06
C TYR A 75 -4.85 4.13 28.32
N ALA A 76 -3.53 4.08 28.20
CA ALA A 76 -2.65 4.00 29.35
C ALA A 76 -2.88 5.17 30.31
N GLN A 77 -3.12 6.38 29.78
CA GLN A 77 -3.41 7.55 30.60
C GLN A 77 -4.78 7.48 31.29
N LEU A 78 -5.85 7.15 30.57
CA LEU A 78 -7.20 7.03 31.15
C LEU A 78 -7.29 5.92 32.20
N SER A 79 -6.59 4.80 31.96
CA SER A 79 -6.46 3.71 32.93
C SER A 79 -5.76 4.15 34.20
N ARG A 80 -4.68 4.95 34.11
CA ARG A 80 -3.97 5.50 35.29
C ARG A 80 -4.84 6.42 36.14
N ILE A 81 -5.73 7.21 35.52
CA ILE A 81 -6.63 8.13 36.24
C ILE A 81 -7.95 7.47 36.69
N GLY A 82 -8.11 6.16 36.45
CA GLY A 82 -9.29 5.39 36.89
C GLY A 82 -10.58 5.72 36.13
N GLN A 83 -10.49 6.38 34.97
CA GLN A 83 -11.67 6.72 34.17
C GLN A 83 -11.99 5.61 33.16
N PRO A 84 -13.28 5.30 32.94
CA PRO A 84 -13.67 4.31 31.95
C PRO A 84 -13.29 4.81 30.55
N ALA A 85 -12.45 4.03 29.87
CA ALA A 85 -11.91 4.36 28.54
C ALA A 85 -12.93 4.13 27.42
N ILE A 86 -14.10 4.76 27.50
CA ILE A 86 -15.25 4.60 26.60
C ILE A 86 -14.93 5.09 25.17
N ILE A 87 -13.99 6.04 25.04
CA ILE A 87 -13.67 6.72 23.77
C ILE A 87 -13.05 5.77 22.71
N LYS A 88 -12.67 4.53 23.05
CA LYS A 88 -11.70 3.75 22.26
C LYS A 88 -12.25 2.61 21.40
N PHE A 89 -13.56 2.41 21.40
CA PHE A 89 -14.16 1.33 20.62
C PHE A 89 -14.60 1.74 19.22
N GLN A 90 -14.70 3.05 18.94
CA GLN A 90 -15.17 3.52 17.63
C GLN A 90 -14.17 3.22 16.51
N LYS A 91 -12.88 3.08 16.84
CA LYS A 91 -11.80 2.91 15.85
C LYS A 91 -11.47 1.45 15.56
N LEU A 92 -11.79 0.52 16.47
CA LEU A 92 -11.57 -0.91 16.26
C LEU A 92 -12.33 -1.47 15.05
N PRO A 93 -13.63 -1.17 14.83
CA PRO A 93 -14.34 -1.62 13.63
C PRO A 93 -13.72 -1.11 12.33
N PHE A 94 -13.22 0.13 12.33
CA PHE A 94 -12.51 0.69 11.19
C PHE A 94 -11.18 -0.03 10.94
N LEU A 95 -10.44 -0.34 12.00
CA LEU A 95 -9.21 -1.13 11.90
C LEU A 95 -9.50 -2.53 11.32
N THR A 96 -10.53 -3.23 11.81
CA THR A 96 -10.97 -4.52 11.25
C THR A 96 -11.28 -4.40 9.75
N GLN A 97 -11.99 -3.34 9.35
CA GLN A 97 -12.36 -3.12 7.95
C GLN A 97 -11.14 -2.84 7.05
N ILE A 98 -10.10 -2.18 7.55
CA ILE A 98 -8.90 -1.92 6.75
C ILE A 98 -7.99 -3.15 6.72
N LEU A 99 -7.81 -3.85 7.84
CA LEU A 99 -6.96 -5.04 7.91
C LEU A 99 -7.51 -6.21 7.07
N SER A 100 -8.82 -6.26 6.81
CA SER A 100 -9.39 -7.26 5.88
C SER A 100 -9.04 -7.00 4.41
N LYS A 101 -8.50 -5.82 4.06
CA LYS A 101 -8.11 -5.51 2.68
C LYS A 101 -6.71 -6.01 2.40
N LYS A 102 -6.61 -7.07 1.58
CA LYS A 102 -5.34 -7.70 1.17
C LYS A 102 -4.24 -6.71 0.74
N SER A 103 -4.61 -5.65 0.00
CA SER A 103 -3.66 -4.64 -0.48
C SER A 103 -3.02 -3.79 0.63
N PHE A 104 -3.61 -3.78 1.83
CA PHE A 104 -3.10 -3.03 2.98
C PHE A 104 -2.30 -3.91 3.95
N GLN A 105 -2.54 -5.22 3.95
CA GLN A 105 -2.03 -6.13 4.99
C GLN A 105 -0.51 -6.13 5.09
N GLN A 106 0.19 -6.15 3.96
CA GLN A 106 1.66 -6.13 3.94
C GLN A 106 2.21 -4.84 4.57
N GLU A 107 1.66 -3.68 4.20
CA GLU A 107 2.11 -2.41 4.76
C GLU A 107 1.84 -2.34 6.27
N PHE A 108 0.70 -2.84 6.75
CA PHE A 108 0.44 -2.92 8.20
C PHE A 108 1.43 -3.84 8.93
N LEU A 109 1.82 -4.96 8.32
CA LEU A 109 2.84 -5.85 8.88
C LEU A 109 4.20 -5.16 8.95
N ASP A 110 4.60 -4.51 7.85
CA ASP A 110 5.89 -3.81 7.75
C ASP A 110 5.99 -2.65 8.77
N ARG A 111 4.85 -2.03 9.12
CA ARG A 111 4.75 -1.00 10.17
C ARG A 111 4.56 -1.55 11.59
N GLY A 112 4.52 -2.86 11.77
CA GLY A 112 4.48 -3.47 13.10
C GLY A 112 3.11 -3.44 13.80
N VAL A 113 2.00 -3.49 13.05
CA VAL A 113 0.65 -3.52 13.64
C VAL A 113 0.46 -4.60 14.70
N LEU A 114 1.12 -5.76 14.54
CA LEU A 114 1.03 -6.88 15.48
C LEU A 114 1.66 -6.54 16.84
N THR A 115 2.77 -5.80 16.83
CA THR A 115 3.40 -5.30 18.06
C THR A 115 2.48 -4.33 18.78
N LEU A 116 1.83 -3.43 18.04
CA LEU A 116 0.87 -2.49 18.61
C LEU A 116 -0.33 -3.21 19.24
N LEU A 117 -0.93 -4.18 18.53
CA LEU A 117 -2.04 -4.98 19.05
C LEU A 117 -1.63 -5.83 20.24
N LYS A 118 -0.40 -6.36 20.27
CA LYS A 118 0.16 -7.06 21.44
C LYS A 118 0.21 -6.12 22.65
N ASN A 119 0.72 -4.90 22.49
CA ASN A 119 0.81 -3.93 23.58
C ASN A 119 -0.56 -3.57 24.16
N TRP A 120 -1.61 -3.61 23.34
CA TRP A 120 -2.99 -3.38 23.80
C TRP A 120 -3.59 -4.55 24.59
N LEU A 121 -2.97 -5.74 24.52
CA LEU A 121 -3.33 -6.92 25.28
C LEU A 121 -2.44 -7.12 26.52
N GLU A 122 -1.34 -6.38 26.64
CA GLU A 122 -0.46 -6.45 27.81
C GLU A 122 -1.22 -6.05 29.09
N PRO A 123 -0.88 -6.67 30.24
CA PRO A 123 -1.46 -6.27 31.50
C PRO A 123 -1.11 -4.81 31.79
N LEU A 124 -2.06 -4.10 32.39
CA LEU A 124 -1.90 -2.74 32.86
C LEU A 124 -0.84 -2.69 33.98
N PRO A 125 -0.32 -1.50 34.34
CA PRO A 125 0.70 -1.37 35.38
C PRO A 125 0.29 -1.94 36.75
N ASP A 126 -1.01 -2.08 37.01
CA ASP A 126 -1.58 -2.71 38.20
C ASP A 126 -1.73 -4.25 38.09
N GLY A 127 -1.27 -4.84 36.98
CA GLY A 127 -1.36 -6.26 36.68
C GLY A 127 -2.72 -6.70 36.12
N SER A 128 -3.70 -5.80 36.05
CA SER A 128 -5.03 -6.13 35.53
C SER A 128 -5.02 -6.23 34.01
N LEU A 129 -5.88 -7.09 33.46
CA LEU A 129 -6.00 -7.21 32.01
C LEU A 129 -6.91 -6.11 31.44
N PRO A 130 -6.69 -5.70 30.17
CA PRO A 130 -7.61 -4.84 29.45
C PRO A 130 -9.04 -5.39 29.47
N ASN A 131 -10.02 -4.49 29.33
CA ASN A 131 -11.44 -4.83 29.35
C ASN A 131 -11.76 -6.01 28.41
N ALA A 132 -12.60 -6.94 28.86
CA ALA A 132 -12.91 -8.17 28.12
C ALA A 132 -13.38 -7.90 26.68
N ASN A 133 -14.16 -6.85 26.43
CA ASN A 133 -14.61 -6.50 25.08
C ASN A 133 -13.46 -6.06 24.17
N VAL A 134 -12.47 -5.34 24.71
CA VAL A 134 -11.25 -4.97 23.98
C VAL A 134 -10.49 -6.23 23.60
N ARG A 135 -10.24 -7.10 24.58
CA ARG A 135 -9.53 -8.36 24.37
C ARG A 135 -10.22 -9.20 23.30
N SER A 136 -11.52 -9.44 23.42
CA SER A 136 -12.28 -10.21 22.42
C SER A 136 -12.19 -9.60 21.03
N THR A 137 -12.34 -8.27 20.91
CA THR A 137 -12.30 -7.60 19.59
C THR A 137 -10.92 -7.72 18.94
N ILE A 138 -9.84 -7.47 19.69
CA ILE A 138 -8.48 -7.58 19.18
C ILE A 138 -8.16 -9.03 18.80
N LEU A 139 -8.54 -10.00 19.63
CA LEU A 139 -8.32 -11.41 19.36
C LEU A 139 -9.08 -11.88 18.10
N ASN A 140 -10.30 -11.38 17.89
CA ASN A 140 -11.04 -11.63 16.65
C ASN A 140 -10.33 -11.03 15.44
N ILE A 141 -9.88 -9.77 15.52
CA ILE A 141 -9.08 -9.14 14.45
C ILE A 141 -7.85 -9.98 14.12
N LEU A 142 -7.10 -10.42 15.13
CA LEU A 142 -5.90 -11.24 14.94
C LEU A 142 -6.24 -12.59 14.29
N THR A 143 -7.32 -13.23 14.74
CA THR A 143 -7.76 -14.52 14.19
C THR A 143 -8.11 -14.40 12.71
N ASP A 144 -8.97 -13.43 12.36
CA ASP A 144 -9.40 -13.20 10.99
C ASP A 144 -8.20 -12.83 10.09
N PHE A 145 -7.33 -11.95 10.59
CA PHE A 145 -6.15 -11.49 9.87
C PHE A 145 -5.15 -12.62 9.60
N LEU A 146 -4.88 -13.48 10.58
CA LEU A 146 -3.97 -14.61 10.41
C LEU A 146 -4.56 -15.69 9.49
N LEU A 147 -5.86 -15.95 9.57
CA LEU A 147 -6.56 -16.86 8.65
C LEU A 147 -6.47 -16.38 7.20
N ASP A 148 -6.59 -15.08 6.97
CA ASP A 148 -6.44 -14.48 5.63
C ASP A 148 -5.01 -14.61 5.09
N LEU A 149 -3.99 -14.39 5.93
CA LEU A 149 -2.59 -14.57 5.56
C LEU A 149 -2.27 -16.03 5.21
N GLU A 150 -2.77 -16.98 6.00
CA GLU A 150 -2.57 -18.41 5.76
C GLU A 150 -3.22 -18.86 4.43
N GLN A 151 -4.44 -18.39 4.16
CA GLN A 151 -5.13 -18.64 2.89
C GLN A 151 -4.34 -18.11 1.68
N GLN A 152 -3.71 -16.94 1.79
CA GLN A 152 -2.86 -16.40 0.72
C GLN A 152 -1.66 -17.31 0.43
N GLY A 153 -0.98 -17.80 1.47
CA GLY A 153 0.12 -18.75 1.31
C GLY A 153 -0.30 -20.01 0.56
N ARG A 154 -1.46 -20.59 0.94
CA ARG A 154 -2.05 -21.75 0.24
C ARG A 154 -2.41 -21.44 -1.22
N GLN A 155 -3.03 -20.30 -1.50
CA GLN A 155 -3.38 -19.90 -2.87
C GLN A 155 -2.14 -19.76 -3.76
N VAL A 156 -1.05 -19.19 -3.23
CA VAL A 156 0.23 -19.08 -3.94
C VAL A 156 0.81 -20.47 -4.25
N GLN A 157 0.72 -21.43 -3.32
CA GLN A 157 1.16 -22.80 -3.56
C GLN A 157 0.34 -23.50 -4.65
N LEU A 158 -0.99 -23.35 -4.64
CA LEU A 158 -1.89 -23.90 -5.66
C LEU A 158 -1.66 -23.28 -7.04
N MET A 159 -1.33 -21.99 -7.09
CA MET A 159 -0.95 -21.28 -8.31
C MET A 159 0.39 -21.80 -8.85
N LYS A 160 1.38 -21.98 -7.97
CA LYS A 160 2.72 -22.50 -8.30
C LYS A 160 2.67 -23.95 -8.80
N SER A 161 1.83 -24.80 -8.22
CA SER A 161 1.69 -26.20 -8.64
C SER A 161 0.94 -26.36 -9.96
N GLY A 162 0.31 -25.30 -10.49
CA GLY A 162 -0.48 -25.35 -11.71
C GLY A 162 -1.87 -25.95 -11.55
N ILE A 163 -2.24 -26.45 -10.37
CA ILE A 163 -3.54 -27.07 -10.08
C ILE A 163 -4.68 -26.03 -10.11
N GLY A 164 -4.40 -24.77 -9.78
CA GLY A 164 -5.38 -23.68 -9.83
C GLY A 164 -5.81 -23.24 -11.24
N ARG A 165 -5.32 -23.88 -12.31
CA ARG A 165 -5.56 -23.49 -13.72
C ARG A 165 -6.49 -24.42 -14.49
N SER A 166 -7.06 -25.46 -13.88
CA SER A 166 -8.01 -26.34 -14.58
C SER A 166 -9.30 -25.60 -14.92
N ARG A 167 -9.34 -25.05 -16.13
CA ARG A 167 -10.56 -24.77 -16.87
C ARG A 167 -10.88 -26.03 -17.67
N SER A 168 -11.88 -26.78 -17.21
CA SER A 168 -12.63 -27.71 -18.07
C SER A 168 -13.74 -26.93 -18.75
#